data_AF-A0A941KLJ3-F1
#
_entry.id   AF-A0A941KLJ3-F1
#
_cell.length_a   1.000
_cell.length_b   1.000
_cell.length_c   1.000
_cell.angle_alpha   90.00
_cell.angle_beta   90.00
_cell.angle_gamma   90.00
#
_symmetry.space_group_name_H-M   'P 1'
#
loop_
_entity.id
_entity.type
_entity.pdbx_description
1 polymer ?
#
loop_
_entity_poly.entity_id
_entity_poly.type
_entity_poly.pdbx_seq_one_letter_code
_entity_poly.pdbx_strand_id
1 'polypeptide(L)'
;VADFVNNTMINNVDSATNSMAGVLPGPQELAVVATDVNAIDNWFTATSYAGAFAPTDTEASNWAAGWTFGVFQDQGCPTGTTESAEVINNTRVCQLTGTLIADVRLTRGNMYELVGPVFVGRDSGPDPLAPIAAATPVNLTVDPGVTVFGSAGSDYVVVTRGSQINSNGTAASPVVFTSRSDVEGTAGANDRGQWGGMVINGRAPINACIDGTATGGTTACEKSGEGSSGLFGGASTDDDSGSISYTQVRYAGFLINNEDELNGIAFQGVGDETDVNFIQVHNNADDGIEMFGGTVDVRNVVLTGNADDSFDYTDGWVGRAQFVIVAQSGDDADQGFEFDNRSSNNDLTPRSNPRISNFTIIGERGAAESDDGILLRAGTAGELYNGIVVDMGEECLDIDDAATFDGITLANARPAAEDIIIQSVFFNCPTNFKDDGADDLVDVADFVNNTMINNVDSATNTMTGFAFISGNTGVVPGASEQAVVATDVNAIDPWFVDAQYAGAVEDANDTWYQGWTYRFGQ
;
A
#
# COMPACT_ATOMS: atom_id res chain seq x y z
N VAL A 1 46.34 -11.64 -30.24
CA VAL A 1 45.14 -11.67 -29.37
C VAL A 1 45.06 -12.99 -28.62
N ALA A 2 44.91 -14.15 -29.27
CA ALA A 2 44.95 -15.46 -28.60
C ALA A 2 46.22 -15.67 -27.72
N ASP A 3 47.40 -15.32 -28.24
CA ASP A 3 48.67 -15.40 -27.49
C ASP A 3 48.75 -14.40 -26.31
N PHE A 4 47.99 -13.30 -26.36
CA PHE A 4 47.88 -12.35 -25.24
C PHE A 4 46.87 -12.84 -24.18
N VAL A 5 45.81 -13.52 -24.62
CA VAL A 5 44.76 -14.05 -23.74
C VAL A 5 45.24 -15.29 -22.98
N ASN A 6 45.99 -16.18 -23.63
CA ASN A 6 46.37 -17.48 -23.08
C ASN A 6 47.74 -17.51 -22.38
N ASN A 7 48.67 -16.63 -22.78
CA ASN A 7 50.07 -16.70 -22.36
C ASN A 7 50.44 -15.62 -21.34
N THR A 8 49.59 -14.60 -21.15
CA THR A 8 49.82 -13.49 -20.20
C THR A 8 48.72 -13.30 -19.14
N MET A 9 47.53 -13.88 -19.31
CA MET A 9 46.43 -13.77 -18.34
C MET A 9 46.02 -15.15 -17.83
N ILE A 10 45.78 -15.25 -16.53
CA ILE A 10 45.48 -16.50 -15.82
C ILE A 10 43.98 -16.83 -15.99
N ASN A 11 43.64 -18.11 -16.15
CA ASN A 11 42.28 -18.68 -16.19
C ASN A 11 41.41 -18.44 -17.45
N ASN A 12 41.90 -17.79 -18.50
CA ASN A 12 41.17 -17.71 -19.76
C ASN A 12 41.29 -19.03 -20.56
N VAL A 13 40.21 -19.42 -21.25
CA VAL A 13 40.15 -20.63 -22.08
C VAL A 13 39.64 -20.27 -23.48
N ASP A 14 40.40 -20.59 -24.53
CA ASP A 14 40.02 -20.36 -25.94
C ASP A 14 40.01 -21.62 -26.81
N SER A 15 40.38 -22.77 -26.24
CA SER A 15 40.50 -24.05 -26.94
C SER A 15 39.42 -25.06 -26.58
N ALA A 16 38.53 -24.75 -25.63
CA ALA A 16 37.45 -25.64 -25.22
C ALA A 16 36.25 -25.54 -26.17
N THR A 17 35.55 -26.66 -26.35
CA THR A 17 34.29 -26.69 -27.08
C THR A 17 33.16 -26.21 -26.18
N ASN A 18 32.27 -25.36 -26.71
CA ASN A 18 31.04 -24.96 -26.02
C ASN A 18 30.22 -26.21 -25.64
N SER A 19 29.89 -26.35 -24.35
CA SER A 19 29.05 -27.44 -23.84
C SER A 19 27.77 -26.96 -23.15
N MET A 20 27.42 -25.68 -23.28
CA MET A 20 26.22 -25.11 -22.68
C MET A 20 24.94 -25.83 -23.14
N ALA A 21 24.01 -26.00 -22.19
CA ALA A 21 22.65 -26.48 -22.45
C ALA A 21 21.72 -25.27 -22.41
N GLY A 22 21.42 -24.70 -23.58
CA GLY A 22 20.75 -23.41 -23.67
C GLY A 22 21.67 -22.32 -23.11
N VAL A 23 21.22 -21.65 -22.05
CA VAL A 23 22.01 -20.62 -21.35
C VAL A 23 22.77 -21.15 -20.12
N LEU A 24 22.50 -22.40 -19.69
CA LEU A 24 23.13 -23.00 -18.51
C LEU A 24 24.52 -23.58 -18.84
N PRO A 25 25.52 -23.43 -17.96
CA PRO A 25 26.88 -23.88 -18.22
C PRO A 25 26.97 -25.40 -18.28
N GLY A 26 27.71 -25.93 -19.25
CA GLY A 26 28.02 -27.36 -19.33
C GLY A 26 29.37 -27.70 -18.69
N PRO A 27 29.80 -28.97 -18.77
CA PRO A 27 31.06 -29.42 -18.16
C PRO A 27 32.31 -28.64 -18.58
N GLN A 28 32.35 -28.07 -19.78
CA GLN A 28 33.48 -27.29 -20.28
C GLN A 28 33.50 -25.88 -19.70
N GLU A 29 32.34 -25.23 -19.60
CA GLU A 29 32.20 -23.92 -18.95
C GLU A 29 32.47 -24.01 -17.45
N LEU A 30 31.98 -25.08 -16.81
CA LEU A 30 32.22 -25.35 -15.39
C LEU A 30 33.67 -25.71 -15.06
N ALA A 31 34.46 -26.13 -16.05
CA ALA A 31 35.88 -26.40 -15.89
C ALA A 31 36.74 -25.12 -15.94
N VAL A 32 36.17 -23.98 -16.34
CA VAL A 32 36.86 -22.69 -16.30
C VAL A 32 37.02 -22.27 -14.85
N VAL A 33 38.27 -22.07 -14.43
CA VAL A 33 38.60 -21.65 -13.07
C VAL A 33 38.11 -20.21 -12.87
N ALA A 34 37.09 -20.02 -12.05
CA ALA A 34 36.55 -18.71 -11.74
C ALA A 34 37.57 -17.87 -10.96
N THR A 35 37.63 -16.58 -11.28
CA THR A 35 38.38 -15.60 -10.48
C THR A 35 37.51 -15.18 -9.30
N ASP A 36 38.06 -15.20 -8.09
CA ASP A 36 37.39 -14.66 -6.90
C ASP A 36 37.36 -13.13 -6.98
N VAL A 37 36.27 -12.61 -7.56
CA VAL A 37 36.05 -11.17 -7.72
C VAL A 37 35.67 -10.49 -6.41
N ASN A 38 35.17 -11.22 -5.41
CA ASN A 38 34.87 -10.68 -4.08
C ASN A 38 36.15 -10.31 -3.33
N ALA A 39 37.24 -11.05 -3.55
CA ALA A 39 38.56 -10.70 -3.04
C ALA A 39 39.16 -9.43 -3.68
N ILE A 40 38.61 -8.97 -4.80
CA ILE A 40 39.01 -7.72 -5.46
C ILE A 40 38.15 -6.56 -4.95
N ASP A 41 36.83 -6.75 -4.90
CA ASP A 41 35.86 -5.78 -4.40
C ASP A 41 34.67 -6.53 -3.77
N ASN A 42 34.33 -6.17 -2.54
CA ASN A 42 33.30 -6.86 -1.76
C ASN A 42 31.87 -6.62 -2.27
N TRP A 43 31.69 -5.71 -3.25
CA TRP A 43 30.43 -5.54 -3.96
C TRP A 43 30.05 -6.79 -4.78
N PHE A 44 31.01 -7.53 -5.31
CA PHE A 44 30.73 -8.73 -6.09
C PHE A 44 30.38 -9.92 -5.21
N THR A 45 29.36 -10.70 -5.60
CA THR A 45 29.08 -11.99 -4.98
C THR A 45 30.22 -12.98 -5.26
N ALA A 46 30.71 -13.64 -4.21
CA ALA A 46 31.70 -14.70 -4.36
C ALA A 46 31.08 -15.93 -5.05
N THR A 47 31.60 -16.32 -6.22
CA THR A 47 31.16 -17.51 -6.96
C THR A 47 32.34 -18.41 -7.29
N SER A 48 32.07 -19.72 -7.40
CA SER A 48 33.08 -20.73 -7.74
C SER A 48 33.03 -21.17 -9.20
N TYR A 49 32.27 -20.46 -10.04
CA TYR A 49 31.99 -20.81 -11.43
C TYR A 49 32.15 -19.59 -12.34
N ALA A 50 32.48 -19.83 -13.61
CA ALA A 50 32.53 -18.80 -14.63
C ALA A 50 31.20 -18.73 -15.40
N GLY A 51 30.62 -17.53 -15.52
CA GLY A 51 29.32 -17.30 -16.12
C GLY A 51 28.29 -16.76 -15.12
N ALA A 52 27.05 -16.53 -15.59
CA ALA A 52 25.99 -15.93 -14.78
C ALA A 52 25.19 -16.94 -13.93
N PHE A 53 25.40 -18.24 -14.13
CA PHE A 53 24.58 -19.31 -13.54
C PHE A 53 25.44 -20.39 -12.90
N ALA A 54 25.00 -20.88 -11.74
CA ALA A 54 25.69 -21.89 -10.96
C ALA A 54 25.56 -23.29 -11.59
N PRO A 55 26.46 -24.24 -11.25
CA PRO A 55 26.35 -25.63 -11.71
C PRO A 55 25.05 -26.34 -11.30
N THR A 56 24.42 -25.87 -10.23
CA THR A 56 23.17 -26.41 -9.67
C THR A 56 21.93 -25.70 -10.19
N ASP A 57 22.09 -24.63 -10.97
CA ASP A 57 20.96 -23.89 -11.49
C ASP A 57 20.22 -24.72 -12.52
N THR A 58 18.90 -24.70 -12.43
CA THR A 58 17.99 -25.30 -13.40
C THR A 58 17.13 -24.21 -14.00
N GLU A 59 16.48 -24.47 -15.14
CA GLU A 59 15.53 -23.52 -15.72
C GLU A 59 14.41 -23.11 -14.73
N ALA A 60 14.09 -23.96 -13.75
CA ALA A 60 13.06 -23.73 -12.74
C ALA A 60 13.55 -23.00 -11.49
N SER A 61 14.87 -22.94 -11.26
CA SER A 61 15.47 -22.47 -9.99
C SER A 61 16.50 -21.37 -10.19
N ASN A 62 16.55 -20.78 -11.39
CA ASN A 62 17.54 -19.78 -11.76
C ASN A 62 17.02 -18.35 -11.55
N TRP A 63 17.92 -17.41 -11.23
CA TRP A 63 17.55 -16.01 -11.00
C TRP A 63 16.92 -15.31 -12.21
N ALA A 64 17.18 -15.76 -13.44
CA ALA A 64 16.58 -15.24 -14.65
C ALA A 64 15.24 -15.93 -15.01
N ALA A 65 14.84 -16.98 -14.29
CA ALA A 65 13.58 -17.67 -14.53
C ALA A 65 12.38 -16.81 -14.10
N GLY A 66 11.26 -16.94 -14.83
CA GLY A 66 9.98 -16.34 -14.44
C GLY A 66 9.77 -14.85 -14.76
N TRP A 67 10.81 -14.10 -15.11
CA TRP A 67 10.66 -12.68 -15.49
C TRP A 67 11.39 -12.28 -16.78
N THR A 68 12.28 -13.13 -17.31
CA THR A 68 13.01 -12.85 -18.57
C THR A 68 12.31 -13.47 -19.79
N PHE A 69 12.42 -12.81 -20.94
CA PHE A 69 11.86 -13.30 -22.20
C PHE A 69 12.87 -14.16 -22.97
N GLY A 70 12.47 -15.39 -23.32
CA GLY A 70 13.21 -16.24 -24.26
C GLY A 70 14.52 -16.83 -23.71
N VAL A 71 14.78 -16.71 -22.40
CA VAL A 71 15.96 -17.29 -21.73
C VAL A 71 15.73 -18.75 -21.37
N PHE A 72 14.54 -19.08 -20.85
CA PHE A 72 14.12 -20.44 -20.48
C PHE A 72 12.80 -20.80 -21.17
N GLN A 73 12.48 -22.10 -21.28
CA GLN A 73 11.19 -22.53 -21.84
C GLN A 73 10.03 -22.13 -20.92
N ASP A 74 8.83 -21.99 -21.50
CA ASP A 74 7.59 -21.74 -20.75
C ASP A 74 7.32 -22.91 -19.77
N GLN A 75 7.42 -22.63 -18.47
CA GLN A 75 7.45 -23.62 -17.39
C GLN A 75 6.05 -24.09 -16.94
N GLY A 76 4.97 -23.60 -17.54
CA GLY A 76 3.63 -23.89 -17.01
C GLY A 76 3.29 -23.03 -15.80
N CYS A 77 2.36 -23.52 -14.98
CA CYS A 77 2.04 -22.93 -13.69
C CYS A 77 3.14 -23.23 -12.65
N PRO A 78 3.58 -22.23 -11.86
CA PRO A 78 4.65 -22.43 -10.88
C PRO A 78 4.21 -23.33 -9.72
N THR A 79 5.20 -23.90 -9.02
CA THR A 79 4.99 -24.69 -7.81
C THR A 79 4.13 -23.93 -6.79
N GLY A 80 3.17 -24.63 -6.19
CA GLY A 80 2.20 -24.03 -5.26
C GLY A 80 0.92 -23.53 -5.92
N THR A 81 0.84 -23.60 -7.25
CA THR A 81 -0.38 -23.29 -8.02
C THR A 81 -0.87 -24.49 -8.82
N THR A 82 -2.11 -24.45 -9.29
CA THR A 82 -2.69 -25.50 -10.15
C THR A 82 -3.14 -24.91 -11.48
N GLU A 83 -2.78 -25.53 -12.61
CA GLU A 83 -3.23 -25.07 -13.92
C GLU A 83 -4.75 -25.24 -14.09
N SER A 84 -5.43 -24.15 -14.43
CA SER A 84 -6.84 -24.15 -14.83
C SER A 84 -6.96 -24.59 -16.30
N ALA A 85 -8.13 -25.10 -16.69
CA ALA A 85 -8.45 -25.34 -18.09
C ALA A 85 -8.73 -24.04 -18.87
N GLU A 86 -8.82 -22.91 -18.16
CA GLU A 86 -9.12 -21.61 -18.72
C GLU A 86 -7.89 -20.90 -19.30
N VAL A 87 -8.14 -20.12 -20.36
CA VAL A 87 -7.18 -19.21 -20.97
C VAL A 87 -7.88 -17.87 -21.20
N ILE A 88 -7.44 -16.82 -20.53
CA ILE A 88 -7.99 -15.46 -20.65
C ILE A 88 -7.01 -14.63 -21.46
N ASN A 89 -7.49 -13.97 -22.52
CA ASN A 89 -6.66 -13.12 -23.40
C ASN A 89 -5.36 -13.81 -23.87
N ASN A 90 -5.46 -15.09 -24.25
CA ASN A 90 -4.33 -15.92 -24.68
C ASN A 90 -3.23 -16.09 -23.59
N THR A 91 -3.61 -15.96 -22.31
CA THR A 91 -2.74 -16.12 -21.15
C THR A 91 -3.24 -17.29 -20.30
N ARG A 92 -2.32 -18.16 -19.87
CA ARG A 92 -2.63 -19.31 -19.01
C ARG A 92 -3.11 -18.83 -17.64
N VAL A 93 -4.12 -19.50 -17.07
CA VAL A 93 -4.60 -19.24 -15.71
C VAL A 93 -4.09 -20.31 -14.74
N CYS A 94 -3.50 -19.87 -13.63
CA CYS A 94 -3.02 -20.70 -12.53
C CYS A 94 -3.78 -20.38 -11.24
N GLN A 95 -4.30 -21.38 -10.55
CA GLN A 95 -5.14 -21.20 -9.37
C GLN A 95 -4.32 -21.26 -8.08
N LEU A 96 -4.61 -20.33 -7.17
CA LEU A 96 -4.22 -20.31 -5.77
C LEU A 96 -5.45 -20.63 -4.93
N THR A 97 -5.33 -21.57 -3.99
CA THR A 97 -6.46 -22.03 -3.19
C THR A 97 -6.05 -22.31 -1.75
N GLY A 98 -6.93 -22.00 -0.79
CA GLY A 98 -6.76 -22.34 0.62
C GLY A 98 -5.49 -21.76 1.25
N THR A 99 -4.86 -22.53 2.14
CA THR A 99 -3.65 -22.07 2.85
C THR A 99 -2.37 -22.51 2.15
N LEU A 100 -1.54 -21.53 1.78
CA LEU A 100 -0.18 -21.76 1.30
C LEU A 100 0.71 -22.17 2.49
N ILE A 101 1.32 -23.34 2.40
CA ILE A 101 2.17 -23.92 3.48
C ILE A 101 3.63 -24.09 3.06
N ALA A 102 4.00 -23.50 1.92
CA ALA A 102 5.36 -23.33 1.45
C ALA A 102 5.44 -22.02 0.66
N ASP A 103 6.64 -21.48 0.50
CA ASP A 103 6.87 -20.30 -0.32
C ASP A 103 6.32 -20.49 -1.74
N VAL A 104 5.62 -19.48 -2.24
CA VAL A 104 5.06 -19.45 -3.58
C VAL A 104 5.57 -18.21 -4.31
N ARG A 105 6.04 -18.41 -5.54
CA ARG A 105 6.42 -17.33 -6.45
C ARG A 105 5.48 -17.32 -7.65
N LEU A 106 4.72 -16.25 -7.80
CA LEU A 106 3.90 -15.97 -8.97
C LEU A 106 4.80 -15.30 -10.01
N THR A 107 4.96 -15.95 -11.17
CA THR A 107 5.87 -15.56 -12.23
C THR A 107 5.11 -14.90 -13.38
N ARG A 108 5.78 -13.99 -14.09
CA ARG A 108 5.20 -13.36 -15.28
C ARG A 108 4.90 -14.42 -16.35
N GLY A 109 3.85 -14.17 -17.14
CA GLY A 109 3.45 -15.02 -18.27
C GLY A 109 2.22 -15.89 -17.98
N ASN A 110 1.77 -15.91 -16.72
CA ASN A 110 0.49 -16.48 -16.31
C ASN A 110 -0.37 -15.38 -15.66
N MET A 111 -1.69 -15.60 -15.67
CA MET A 111 -2.63 -14.94 -14.76
C MET A 111 -2.90 -15.88 -13.59
N TYR A 112 -3.19 -15.32 -12.41
CA TYR A 112 -3.43 -16.09 -11.21
C TYR A 112 -4.84 -15.87 -10.69
N GLU A 113 -5.62 -16.93 -10.55
CA GLU A 113 -6.97 -16.87 -10.00
C GLU A 113 -6.93 -17.26 -8.51
N LEU A 114 -7.50 -16.42 -7.65
CA LEU A 114 -7.83 -16.75 -6.27
C LEU A 114 -9.13 -17.55 -6.27
N VAL A 115 -9.17 -18.69 -5.60
CA VAL A 115 -10.39 -19.50 -5.46
C VAL A 115 -10.74 -19.62 -3.98
N GLY A 116 -11.72 -18.80 -3.56
CA GLY A 116 -12.02 -18.53 -2.16
C GLY A 116 -10.91 -17.72 -1.48
N PRO A 117 -10.95 -17.63 -0.13
CA PRO A 117 -9.87 -17.02 0.61
C PRO A 117 -8.56 -17.82 0.47
N VAL A 118 -7.49 -17.11 0.12
CA VAL A 118 -6.14 -17.65 0.05
C VAL A 118 -5.31 -17.10 1.20
N PHE A 119 -4.91 -17.98 2.13
CA PHE A 119 -4.08 -17.62 3.28
C PHE A 119 -2.60 -17.88 2.98
N VAL A 120 -1.77 -16.85 3.06
CA VAL A 120 -0.32 -16.94 2.96
C VAL A 120 0.22 -17.36 4.33
N GLY A 121 0.46 -18.66 4.48
CA GLY A 121 0.96 -19.27 5.69
C GLY A 121 -0.10 -19.54 6.75
N ARG A 122 0.36 -20.11 7.86
CA ARG A 122 -0.45 -20.28 9.06
C ARG A 122 0.06 -19.35 10.14
N ASP A 123 -0.88 -18.64 10.74
CA ASP A 123 -0.66 -17.65 11.80
C ASP A 123 0.38 -18.12 12.83
N SER A 124 1.40 -17.28 13.01
CA SER A 124 2.46 -17.49 13.97
C SER A 124 2.14 -16.93 15.35
N GLY A 125 1.05 -16.18 15.51
CA GLY A 125 0.66 -15.56 16.78
C GLY A 125 1.27 -14.17 17.00
N PRO A 126 0.86 -13.49 18.09
CA PRO A 126 1.17 -12.08 18.37
C PRO A 126 2.60 -11.83 18.86
N ASP A 127 3.31 -12.86 19.33
CA ASP A 127 4.66 -12.75 19.88
C ASP A 127 5.66 -13.51 18.97
N PRO A 128 6.56 -12.80 18.26
CA PRO A 128 7.55 -13.45 17.40
C PRO A 128 8.56 -14.32 18.18
N LEU A 129 8.70 -14.10 19.50
CA LEU A 129 9.58 -14.90 20.38
C LEU A 129 8.90 -16.15 20.92
N ALA A 130 7.58 -16.28 20.76
CA ALA A 130 6.80 -17.42 21.22
C ALA A 130 5.77 -17.88 20.16
N PRO A 131 6.21 -18.30 18.96
CA PRO A 131 5.30 -18.62 17.87
C PRO A 131 4.40 -19.83 18.18
N ILE A 132 3.19 -19.82 17.62
CA ILE A 132 2.24 -20.93 17.72
C ILE A 132 2.86 -22.21 17.15
N ALA A 133 2.74 -23.33 17.87
CA ALA A 133 3.40 -24.59 17.48
C ALA A 133 2.98 -25.15 16.11
N ALA A 134 1.80 -24.79 15.61
CA ALA A 134 1.27 -25.20 14.31
C ALA A 134 1.47 -24.15 13.19
N ALA A 135 2.19 -23.07 13.49
CA ALA A 135 2.49 -22.00 12.55
C ALA A 135 3.27 -22.51 11.34
N THR A 136 3.11 -21.84 10.21
CA THR A 136 3.83 -22.13 8.98
C THR A 136 4.02 -20.80 8.26
N PRO A 137 4.97 -19.96 8.71
CA PRO A 137 5.27 -18.72 8.03
C PRO A 137 5.84 -19.03 6.64
N VAL A 138 5.36 -18.32 5.62
CA VAL A 138 5.79 -18.49 4.23
C VAL A 138 5.80 -17.15 3.51
N ASN A 139 6.48 -17.12 2.37
CA ASN A 139 6.55 -15.95 1.51
C ASN A 139 5.71 -16.14 0.25
N LEU A 140 4.80 -15.20 -0.02
CA LEU A 140 4.18 -15.02 -1.34
C LEU A 140 4.95 -13.96 -2.11
N THR A 141 5.73 -14.37 -3.11
CA THR A 141 6.43 -13.44 -4.00
C THR A 141 5.63 -13.27 -5.29
N VAL A 142 5.36 -12.03 -5.68
CA VAL A 142 4.65 -11.70 -6.93
C VAL A 142 5.60 -10.91 -7.82
N ASP A 143 5.94 -11.48 -8.97
CA ASP A 143 6.87 -10.87 -9.92
C ASP A 143 6.26 -9.65 -10.62
N PRO A 144 7.08 -8.67 -11.07
CA PRO A 144 6.57 -7.49 -11.76
C PRO A 144 5.75 -7.85 -13.00
N GLY A 145 4.61 -7.19 -13.20
CA GLY A 145 3.72 -7.41 -14.34
C GLY A 145 2.80 -8.63 -14.20
N VAL A 146 2.78 -9.29 -13.05
CA VAL A 146 1.82 -10.36 -12.75
C VAL A 146 0.44 -9.78 -12.47
N THR A 147 -0.58 -10.46 -12.97
CA THR A 147 -1.99 -10.20 -12.64
C THR A 147 -2.56 -11.33 -11.81
N VAL A 148 -3.12 -10.98 -10.66
CA VAL A 148 -3.89 -11.85 -9.76
C VAL A 148 -5.35 -11.38 -9.80
N PHE A 149 -6.32 -12.28 -9.83
CA PHE A 149 -7.72 -11.90 -9.86
C PHE A 149 -8.64 -12.81 -9.03
N GLY A 150 -9.71 -12.22 -8.50
CA GLY A 150 -10.84 -12.94 -7.89
C GLY A 150 -12.01 -13.05 -8.87
N SER A 151 -12.74 -14.16 -8.83
CA SER A 151 -13.90 -14.44 -9.68
C SER A 151 -15.24 -14.22 -8.99
N ALA A 152 -15.22 -14.09 -7.66
CA ALA A 152 -16.35 -13.79 -6.80
C ALA A 152 -15.92 -12.88 -5.65
N GLY A 153 -16.89 -12.20 -5.06
CA GLY A 153 -16.70 -11.37 -3.86
C GLY A 153 -15.93 -12.06 -2.74
N SER A 154 -16.19 -13.35 -2.50
CA SER A 154 -15.53 -14.15 -1.47
C SER A 154 -14.10 -14.62 -1.81
N ASP A 155 -13.51 -14.13 -2.90
CA ASP A 155 -12.13 -14.42 -3.28
C ASP A 155 -11.24 -13.25 -2.83
N TYR A 156 -10.30 -13.51 -1.92
CA TYR A 156 -9.40 -12.51 -1.34
C TYR A 156 -8.11 -13.17 -0.87
N VAL A 157 -7.07 -12.36 -0.66
CA VAL A 157 -5.77 -12.84 -0.18
C VAL A 157 -5.51 -12.30 1.22
N VAL A 158 -5.00 -13.18 2.09
CA VAL A 158 -4.72 -12.88 3.49
C VAL A 158 -3.27 -13.26 3.79
N VAL A 159 -2.47 -12.31 4.25
CA VAL A 159 -1.13 -12.57 4.80
C VAL A 159 -1.27 -12.77 6.30
N THR A 160 -0.95 -13.96 6.82
CA THR A 160 -1.06 -14.25 8.27
C THR A 160 0.18 -13.80 9.02
N ARG A 161 0.07 -13.48 10.33
CA ARG A 161 1.22 -13.03 11.14
C ARG A 161 2.44 -13.95 10.99
N GLY A 162 3.58 -13.32 10.70
CA GLY A 162 4.86 -13.99 10.47
C GLY A 162 5.10 -14.51 9.06
N SER A 163 4.10 -14.48 8.19
CA SER A 163 4.27 -14.65 6.75
C SER A 163 4.50 -13.30 6.08
N GLN A 164 4.95 -13.32 4.82
CA GLN A 164 5.22 -12.10 4.07
C GLN A 164 4.61 -12.15 2.66
N ILE A 165 4.25 -10.97 2.16
CA ILE A 165 4.00 -10.75 0.74
C ILE A 165 5.08 -9.83 0.16
N ASN A 166 5.61 -10.20 -1.00
CA ASN A 166 6.59 -9.42 -1.75
C ASN A 166 6.02 -9.13 -3.13
N SER A 167 5.23 -8.06 -3.25
CA SER A 167 4.65 -7.59 -4.51
C SER A 167 5.64 -6.64 -5.21
N ASN A 168 6.39 -7.19 -6.16
CA ASN A 168 7.56 -6.53 -6.74
C ASN A 168 7.22 -5.83 -8.06
N GLY A 169 6.18 -5.01 -8.09
CA GLY A 169 5.85 -4.21 -9.27
C GLY A 169 6.98 -3.24 -9.64
N THR A 170 6.88 -2.71 -10.86
CA THR A 170 7.71 -1.58 -11.29
C THR A 170 6.84 -0.58 -12.04
N ALA A 171 7.31 0.67 -12.19
CA ALA A 171 6.57 1.67 -12.96
C ALA A 171 6.20 1.20 -14.38
N ALA A 172 7.07 0.41 -15.03
CA ALA A 172 6.85 -0.12 -16.37
C ALA A 172 6.10 -1.46 -16.41
N SER A 173 5.90 -2.11 -15.27
CA SER A 173 5.25 -3.40 -15.13
C SER A 173 4.70 -3.55 -13.71
N PRO A 174 3.60 -2.85 -13.39
CA PRO A 174 2.99 -2.92 -12.07
C PRO A 174 2.44 -4.34 -11.81
N VAL A 175 2.35 -4.72 -10.54
CA VAL A 175 1.55 -5.89 -10.14
C VAL A 175 0.09 -5.45 -10.07
N VAL A 176 -0.83 -6.29 -10.53
CA VAL A 176 -2.27 -5.98 -10.54
C VAL A 176 -3.02 -7.08 -9.80
N PHE A 177 -3.71 -6.71 -8.72
CA PHE A 177 -4.75 -7.50 -8.07
C PHE A 177 -6.11 -6.92 -8.47
N THR A 178 -7.00 -7.72 -9.04
CA THR A 178 -8.22 -7.21 -9.66
C THR A 178 -9.35 -8.23 -9.71
N SER A 179 -10.44 -7.91 -10.37
CA SER A 179 -11.57 -8.80 -10.59
C SER A 179 -11.46 -9.57 -11.92
N ARG A 180 -12.24 -10.65 -12.03
CA ARG A 180 -12.44 -11.37 -13.29
C ARG A 180 -12.97 -10.45 -14.39
N SER A 181 -13.89 -9.54 -14.06
CA SER A 181 -14.51 -8.68 -15.06
C SER A 181 -13.52 -7.68 -15.67
N ASP A 182 -12.52 -7.21 -14.90
CA ASP A 182 -11.43 -6.34 -15.38
C ASP A 182 -10.49 -7.10 -16.33
N VAL A 183 -10.05 -8.32 -15.95
CA VAL A 183 -9.16 -9.12 -16.83
C VAL A 183 -9.86 -9.55 -18.12
N GLU A 184 -11.18 -9.70 -18.11
CA GLU A 184 -12.00 -9.98 -19.31
C GLU A 184 -12.34 -8.71 -20.12
N GLY A 185 -12.01 -7.52 -19.61
CA GLY A 185 -12.30 -6.24 -20.27
C GLY A 185 -13.79 -5.89 -20.29
N THR A 186 -14.54 -6.37 -19.30
CA THR A 186 -15.99 -6.18 -19.15
C THR A 186 -16.40 -5.31 -17.96
N ALA A 187 -15.45 -4.92 -17.11
CA ALA A 187 -15.68 -4.00 -16.00
C ALA A 187 -16.26 -2.67 -16.48
N GLY A 188 -17.29 -2.20 -15.79
CA GLY A 188 -17.87 -0.86 -15.93
C GLY A 188 -17.09 0.21 -15.16
N ALA A 189 -17.36 1.48 -15.47
CA ALA A 189 -16.69 2.62 -14.85
C ALA A 189 -16.95 2.77 -13.35
N ASN A 190 -18.08 2.23 -12.88
CA ASN A 190 -18.57 2.34 -11.51
C ASN A 190 -18.76 0.94 -10.89
N ASP A 191 -18.22 -0.09 -11.54
CA ASP A 191 -18.20 -1.42 -10.93
C ASP A 191 -17.30 -1.37 -9.69
N ARG A 192 -17.70 -2.05 -8.62
CA ARG A 192 -17.02 -2.15 -7.32
C ARG A 192 -17.39 -3.50 -6.67
N GLY A 193 -16.66 -3.94 -5.66
CA GLY A 193 -17.02 -5.10 -4.81
C GLY A 193 -17.04 -6.46 -5.53
N GLN A 194 -16.24 -6.60 -6.57
CA GLN A 194 -16.25 -7.79 -7.43
C GLN A 194 -15.41 -8.95 -6.86
N TRP A 195 -14.54 -8.65 -5.90
CA TRP A 195 -13.71 -9.56 -5.10
C TRP A 195 -13.35 -8.87 -3.77
N GLY A 196 -12.70 -9.58 -2.84
CA GLY A 196 -12.56 -9.12 -1.46
C GLY A 196 -11.25 -8.40 -1.10
N GLY A 197 -10.38 -8.05 -2.05
CA GLY A 197 -9.18 -7.26 -1.75
C GLY A 197 -8.04 -8.01 -1.04
N MET A 198 -7.18 -7.23 -0.38
CA MET A 198 -5.96 -7.70 0.28
C MET A 198 -6.02 -7.44 1.78
N VAL A 199 -5.74 -8.45 2.60
CA VAL A 199 -5.64 -8.32 4.06
C VAL A 199 -4.24 -8.71 4.52
N ILE A 200 -3.60 -7.87 5.35
CA ILE A 200 -2.25 -8.09 5.87
C ILE A 200 -2.30 -8.06 7.39
N ASN A 201 -2.14 -9.23 8.02
CA ASN A 201 -2.16 -9.38 9.47
C ASN A 201 -0.75 -9.38 10.04
N GLY A 202 -0.39 -8.32 10.75
CA GLY A 202 0.87 -8.16 11.45
C GLY A 202 0.76 -8.30 12.98
N ARG A 203 1.89 -8.05 13.64
CA ARG A 203 2.06 -8.15 15.11
C ARG A 203 2.27 -6.81 15.81
N ALA A 204 2.12 -5.70 15.10
CA ALA A 204 2.28 -4.37 15.66
C ALA A 204 1.15 -4.02 16.64
N PRO A 205 1.38 -3.05 17.55
CA PRO A 205 0.41 -2.62 18.55
C PRO A 205 -0.96 -2.25 17.96
N ILE A 206 -2.03 -2.73 18.60
CA ILE A 206 -3.40 -2.25 18.40
C ILE A 206 -4.01 -1.89 19.75
N ASN A 207 -5.13 -1.16 19.75
CA ASN A 207 -5.85 -0.81 20.97
C ASN A 207 -7.19 -1.56 21.17
N ALA A 208 -7.71 -2.19 20.12
CA ALA A 208 -8.98 -2.92 20.14
C ALA A 208 -8.78 -4.42 20.42
N CYS A 209 -8.71 -4.81 21.69
CA CYS A 209 -8.44 -6.19 22.08
C CYS A 209 -9.72 -7.05 22.14
N ILE A 210 -9.69 -8.26 21.58
CA ILE A 210 -10.79 -9.24 21.70
C ILE A 210 -11.01 -9.67 23.15
N ASP A 211 -9.94 -9.80 23.93
CA ASP A 211 -9.99 -9.95 25.39
C ASP A 211 -10.09 -8.56 26.03
N GLY A 212 -11.27 -8.22 26.54
CA GLY A 212 -11.50 -6.93 27.22
C GLY A 212 -10.71 -6.73 28.52
N THR A 213 -9.91 -7.71 28.96
CA THR A 213 -8.95 -7.58 30.07
C THR A 213 -7.51 -7.35 29.61
N ALA A 214 -7.23 -7.53 28.32
CA ALA A 214 -5.94 -7.22 27.75
C ALA A 214 -5.70 -5.70 27.73
N THR A 215 -4.42 -5.32 27.77
CA THR A 215 -4.00 -3.92 27.62
C THR A 215 -3.55 -3.71 26.19
N GLY A 216 -3.99 -2.62 25.55
CA GLY A 216 -3.56 -2.26 24.20
C GLY A 216 -2.04 -2.15 24.08
N GLY A 217 -1.53 -2.44 22.88
CA GLY A 217 -0.10 -2.49 22.58
C GLY A 217 0.70 -3.58 23.31
N THR A 218 0.02 -4.60 23.85
CA THR A 218 0.68 -5.77 24.44
C THR A 218 0.44 -7.02 23.58
N THR A 219 1.27 -8.06 23.75
CA THR A 219 1.09 -9.34 23.06
C THR A 219 -0.22 -10.06 23.41
N ALA A 220 -0.94 -9.62 24.44
CA ALA A 220 -2.27 -10.12 24.79
C ALA A 220 -3.40 -9.39 24.04
N CYS A 221 -3.11 -8.26 23.40
CA CYS A 221 -4.08 -7.51 22.60
C CYS A 221 -4.01 -7.98 21.14
N GLU A 222 -4.99 -8.77 20.75
CA GLU A 222 -5.22 -9.18 19.37
C GLU A 222 -6.70 -9.07 19.02
N LYS A 223 -7.01 -8.92 17.73
CA LYS A 223 -8.36 -8.78 17.18
C LYS A 223 -8.54 -9.75 16.01
N SER A 224 -9.77 -10.16 15.75
CA SER A 224 -10.10 -10.87 14.51
C SER A 224 -10.33 -9.85 13.41
N GLY A 225 -9.64 -10.02 12.29
CA GLY A 225 -9.91 -9.26 11.08
C GLY A 225 -11.22 -9.66 10.43
N GLU A 226 -11.73 -8.73 9.63
CA GLU A 226 -12.91 -8.87 8.78
C GLU A 226 -12.76 -10.01 7.77
N GLY A 227 -13.90 -10.51 7.31
CA GLY A 227 -14.00 -11.69 6.45
C GLY A 227 -13.34 -12.93 7.02
N SER A 228 -13.29 -13.07 8.34
CA SER A 228 -12.58 -14.18 9.00
C SER A 228 -11.13 -14.32 8.50
N SER A 229 -10.46 -13.21 8.20
CA SER A 229 -9.06 -13.14 7.75
C SER A 229 -8.06 -13.59 8.84
N GLY A 230 -8.52 -13.85 10.05
CA GLY A 230 -7.70 -14.39 11.14
C GLY A 230 -7.34 -13.33 12.16
N LEU A 231 -6.37 -13.63 13.02
CA LEU A 231 -5.99 -12.77 14.12
C LEU A 231 -4.83 -11.85 13.72
N PHE A 232 -4.89 -10.61 14.18
CA PHE A 232 -3.83 -9.60 14.05
C PHE A 232 -3.59 -8.89 15.38
N GLY A 233 -2.51 -8.11 15.45
CA GLY A 233 -2.10 -7.37 16.63
C GLY A 233 -1.09 -8.11 17.50
N GLY A 234 -0.44 -7.34 18.36
CA GLY A 234 0.62 -7.78 19.25
C GLY A 234 1.34 -6.59 19.88
N ALA A 235 2.66 -6.69 20.03
CA ALA A 235 3.50 -5.62 20.59
C ALA A 235 4.77 -5.31 19.76
N SER A 236 4.89 -5.90 18.57
CA SER A 236 6.09 -5.79 17.73
C SER A 236 5.92 -4.65 16.73
N THR A 237 6.36 -3.45 17.10
CA THR A 237 6.32 -2.27 16.22
C THR A 237 7.13 -2.49 14.94
N ASP A 238 8.15 -3.34 15.00
CA ASP A 238 9.08 -3.72 13.93
C ASP A 238 8.65 -4.99 13.18
N ASP A 239 7.37 -5.36 13.20
CA ASP A 239 6.90 -6.54 12.45
C ASP A 239 7.01 -6.33 10.91
N ASP A 240 7.75 -7.21 10.25
CA ASP A 240 7.96 -7.21 8.80
C ASP A 240 7.00 -8.19 8.09
N SER A 241 5.97 -7.63 7.46
CA SER A 241 5.01 -8.36 6.60
C SER A 241 5.41 -8.40 5.13
N GLY A 242 6.61 -7.93 4.78
CA GLY A 242 7.20 -7.96 3.44
C GLY A 242 7.24 -6.59 2.76
N SER A 243 7.04 -6.59 1.44
CA SER A 243 7.15 -5.40 0.61
C SER A 243 6.07 -5.32 -0.47
N ILE A 244 5.51 -4.12 -0.68
CA ILE A 244 4.50 -3.85 -1.70
C ILE A 244 4.94 -2.62 -2.47
N SER A 245 5.34 -2.82 -3.73
CA SER A 245 5.80 -1.76 -4.62
C SER A 245 5.09 -1.80 -5.96
N TYR A 246 4.67 -0.64 -6.49
CA TYR A 246 3.98 -0.48 -7.78
C TYR A 246 2.85 -1.51 -7.96
N THR A 247 1.96 -1.55 -6.98
CA THR A 247 0.87 -2.52 -6.90
C THR A 247 -0.46 -1.81 -7.04
N GLN A 248 -1.33 -2.37 -7.87
CA GLN A 248 -2.69 -1.88 -8.05
C GLN A 248 -3.67 -2.91 -7.50
N VAL A 249 -4.61 -2.45 -6.71
CA VAL A 249 -5.79 -3.18 -6.27
C VAL A 249 -6.99 -2.52 -6.91
N ARG A 250 -7.79 -3.27 -7.67
CA ARG A 250 -8.91 -2.69 -8.42
C ARG A 250 -10.19 -3.46 -8.15
N TYR A 251 -11.32 -2.77 -8.03
CA TYR A 251 -12.66 -3.38 -8.01
C TYR A 251 -12.90 -4.33 -6.82
N ALA A 252 -12.20 -4.12 -5.70
CA ALA A 252 -12.37 -4.86 -4.44
C ALA A 252 -13.54 -4.26 -3.61
N GLY A 253 -13.71 -4.61 -2.32
CA GLY A 253 -14.82 -4.10 -1.51
C GLY A 253 -15.98 -5.09 -1.37
N PHE A 254 -15.75 -6.32 -0.91
CA PHE A 254 -16.87 -7.28 -0.87
C PHE A 254 -17.63 -7.24 0.46
N LEU A 255 -18.84 -6.69 0.43
CA LEU A 255 -19.80 -6.78 1.53
C LEU A 255 -20.18 -8.23 1.83
N ILE A 256 -19.71 -8.74 2.98
CA ILE A 256 -20.02 -10.09 3.44
C ILE A 256 -21.38 -10.10 4.13
N ASN A 257 -21.62 -9.11 5.00
CA ASN A 257 -22.90 -8.84 5.65
C ASN A 257 -22.91 -7.39 6.18
N ASN A 258 -24.04 -6.93 6.71
CA ASN A 258 -24.24 -5.54 7.17
C ASN A 258 -23.25 -5.05 8.25
N GLU A 259 -22.43 -5.93 8.83
CA GLU A 259 -21.48 -5.62 9.88
C GLU A 259 -20.04 -6.07 9.55
N ASP A 260 -19.77 -6.56 8.32
CA ASP A 260 -18.49 -7.13 7.90
C ASP A 260 -18.34 -6.92 6.38
N GLU A 261 -17.47 -5.99 6.01
CA GLU A 261 -17.07 -5.68 4.64
C GLU A 261 -15.54 -5.75 4.51
N LEU A 262 -15.04 -5.93 3.30
CA LEU A 262 -13.60 -6.13 3.05
C LEU A 262 -13.04 -4.94 2.26
N ASN A 263 -12.00 -4.32 2.79
CA ASN A 263 -11.33 -3.17 2.18
C ASN A 263 -10.49 -3.51 0.93
N GLY A 264 -10.04 -2.47 0.22
CA GLY A 264 -9.10 -2.62 -0.88
C GLY A 264 -7.78 -3.20 -0.37
N ILE A 265 -7.16 -2.52 0.60
CA ILE A 265 -6.05 -3.05 1.38
C ILE A 265 -6.28 -2.77 2.86
N ALA A 266 -6.50 -3.83 3.65
CA ALA A 266 -6.55 -3.75 5.11
C ALA A 266 -5.15 -4.01 5.70
N PHE A 267 -4.58 -3.00 6.36
CA PHE A 267 -3.33 -3.10 7.11
C PHE A 267 -3.66 -3.35 8.59
N GLN A 268 -3.69 -4.62 8.98
CA GLN A 268 -4.14 -5.03 10.29
C GLN A 268 -2.96 -5.27 11.23
N GLY A 269 -2.64 -4.29 12.09
CA GLY A 269 -1.52 -4.35 13.02
C GLY A 269 -0.17 -4.56 12.31
N VAL A 270 0.06 -3.90 11.18
CA VAL A 270 1.31 -4.04 10.39
C VAL A 270 2.41 -3.16 10.95
N GLY A 271 3.65 -3.68 11.01
CA GLY A 271 4.81 -3.00 11.58
C GLY A 271 5.58 -2.12 10.60
N ASP A 272 6.51 -1.31 11.12
CA ASP A 272 7.27 -0.30 10.37
C ASP A 272 8.47 -0.84 9.59
N GLU A 273 8.81 -2.13 9.76
CA GLU A 273 9.76 -2.84 8.89
C GLU A 273 9.11 -3.32 7.58
N THR A 274 7.77 -3.22 7.44
CA THR A 274 7.05 -3.50 6.19
C THR A 274 7.19 -2.32 5.22
N ASP A 275 7.72 -2.57 4.02
CA ASP A 275 7.91 -1.51 3.01
C ASP A 275 6.70 -1.39 2.07
N VAL A 276 5.95 -0.29 2.16
CA VAL A 276 4.77 -0.03 1.33
C VAL A 276 4.94 1.26 0.55
N ASN A 277 5.11 1.14 -0.76
CA ASN A 277 5.31 2.29 -1.64
C ASN A 277 4.65 2.12 -3.02
N PHE A 278 4.21 3.21 -3.65
CA PHE A 278 3.60 3.14 -4.99
C PHE A 278 2.43 2.14 -5.05
N ILE A 279 1.42 2.37 -4.22
CA ILE A 279 0.20 1.58 -4.22
C ILE A 279 -0.96 2.38 -4.80
N GLN A 280 -1.83 1.70 -5.54
CA GLN A 280 -3.10 2.26 -5.96
C GLN A 280 -4.24 1.36 -5.54
N VAL A 281 -5.30 1.96 -5.00
CA VAL A 281 -6.62 1.33 -4.91
C VAL A 281 -7.60 2.07 -5.81
N HIS A 282 -8.32 1.31 -6.63
CA HIS A 282 -9.26 1.84 -7.61
C HIS A 282 -10.63 1.17 -7.49
N ASN A 283 -11.68 1.97 -7.38
CA ASN A 283 -13.06 1.50 -7.33
C ASN A 283 -13.27 0.39 -6.29
N ASN A 284 -12.79 0.60 -5.07
CA ASN A 284 -13.19 -0.25 -3.95
C ASN A 284 -14.64 0.08 -3.55
N ALA A 285 -15.43 -0.92 -3.14
CA ALA A 285 -16.79 -0.66 -2.65
C ALA A 285 -16.82 -0.09 -1.23
N ASP A 286 -15.90 -0.58 -0.41
CA ASP A 286 -15.62 -0.15 0.96
C ASP A 286 -14.42 0.79 0.93
N ASP A 287 -13.62 0.84 2.00
CA ASP A 287 -12.46 1.72 2.06
C ASP A 287 -11.38 1.37 1.03
N GLY A 288 -10.76 2.41 0.49
CA GLY A 288 -9.58 2.27 -0.35
C GLY A 288 -8.47 1.53 0.37
N ILE A 289 -8.00 2.13 1.47
CA ILE A 289 -7.14 1.46 2.44
C ILE A 289 -7.65 1.76 3.84
N GLU A 290 -7.52 0.78 4.72
CA GLU A 290 -7.83 0.96 6.14
C GLU A 290 -6.69 0.41 7.00
N MET A 291 -6.19 1.24 7.92
CA MET A 291 -5.23 0.81 8.93
C MET A 291 -5.94 0.46 10.24
N PHE A 292 -5.84 -0.79 10.66
CA PHE A 292 -6.31 -1.23 11.97
C PHE A 292 -5.12 -1.31 12.94
N GLY A 293 -4.78 -0.20 13.56
CA GLY A 293 -3.61 -0.07 14.41
C GLY A 293 -2.29 -0.30 13.66
N GLY A 294 -1.23 -0.53 14.42
CA GLY A 294 0.11 -0.76 13.91
C GLY A 294 0.92 0.50 13.67
N THR A 295 2.06 0.33 13.02
CA THR A 295 3.11 1.35 12.84
C THR A 295 3.60 1.44 11.39
N VAL A 296 3.00 0.69 10.47
CA VAL A 296 3.38 0.69 9.05
C VAL A 296 3.39 2.11 8.48
N ASP A 297 4.43 2.42 7.72
CA ASP A 297 4.51 3.65 6.95
C ASP A 297 4.16 3.40 5.48
N VAL A 298 3.50 4.36 4.85
CA VAL A 298 3.12 4.28 3.43
C VAL A 298 3.60 5.50 2.65
N ARG A 299 4.08 5.29 1.42
CA ARG A 299 4.50 6.40 0.54
C ARG A 299 3.98 6.24 -0.87
N ASN A 300 3.66 7.34 -1.55
CA ASN A 300 3.18 7.31 -2.94
C ASN A 300 1.90 6.46 -3.08
N VAL A 301 0.82 6.93 -2.46
CA VAL A 301 -0.48 6.25 -2.40
C VAL A 301 -1.45 6.96 -3.34
N VAL A 302 -2.22 6.19 -4.13
CA VAL A 302 -3.23 6.72 -5.05
C VAL A 302 -4.55 6.01 -4.81
N LEU A 303 -5.61 6.75 -4.50
CA LEU A 303 -6.92 6.22 -4.11
C LEU A 303 -7.95 6.88 -5.02
N THR A 304 -8.70 6.06 -5.78
CA THR A 304 -9.49 6.58 -6.90
C THR A 304 -10.84 5.90 -7.00
N GLY A 305 -11.93 6.66 -6.86
CA GLY A 305 -13.29 6.18 -7.07
C GLY A 305 -13.78 5.13 -6.06
N ASN A 306 -13.17 5.06 -4.87
CA ASN A 306 -13.68 4.25 -3.76
C ASN A 306 -15.06 4.78 -3.35
N ALA A 307 -15.98 3.87 -2.99
CA ALA A 307 -17.36 4.21 -2.68
C ALA A 307 -17.61 4.52 -1.21
N ASP A 308 -16.79 4.02 -0.29
CA ASP A 308 -16.73 4.48 1.09
C ASP A 308 -15.50 5.41 1.25
N ASP A 309 -14.79 5.30 2.37
CA ASP A 309 -13.60 6.11 2.63
C ASP A 309 -12.44 5.83 1.69
N SER A 310 -11.67 6.86 1.35
CA SER A 310 -10.48 6.62 0.54
C SER A 310 -9.29 6.16 1.37
N PHE A 311 -9.00 6.82 2.49
CA PHE A 311 -7.95 6.46 3.42
C PHE A 311 -8.52 6.53 4.84
N ASP A 312 -8.76 5.37 5.43
CA ASP A 312 -9.22 5.25 6.81
C ASP A 312 -8.12 4.72 7.74
N TYR A 313 -8.17 5.11 8.99
CA TYR A 313 -7.51 4.37 10.05
C TYR A 313 -8.34 4.33 11.34
N THR A 314 -8.14 3.25 12.09
CA THR A 314 -8.70 3.04 13.41
C THR A 314 -7.73 2.24 14.29
N ASP A 315 -8.21 1.80 15.46
CA ASP A 315 -7.55 0.84 16.36
C ASP A 315 -6.13 1.22 16.84
N GLY A 316 -5.77 2.51 16.79
CA GLY A 316 -4.53 3.03 17.37
C GLY A 316 -3.35 3.10 16.41
N TRP A 317 -3.55 3.40 15.12
CA TRP A 317 -2.47 3.49 14.15
C TRP A 317 -1.57 4.72 14.42
N VAL A 318 -0.26 4.49 14.43
CA VAL A 318 0.76 5.52 14.75
C VAL A 318 1.88 5.58 13.71
N GLY A 319 1.56 5.24 12.45
CA GLY A 319 2.49 5.27 11.33
C GLY A 319 2.62 6.64 10.65
N ARG A 320 3.24 6.63 9.47
CA ARG A 320 3.41 7.83 8.63
C ARG A 320 2.89 7.61 7.22
N ALA A 321 2.40 8.68 6.59
CA ALA A 321 2.05 8.69 5.17
C ALA A 321 2.64 9.90 4.44
N GLN A 322 3.18 9.70 3.23
CA GLN A 322 3.62 10.82 2.38
C GLN A 322 3.32 10.61 0.90
N PHE A 323 2.93 11.68 0.20
CA PHE A 323 2.52 11.68 -1.21
C PHE A 323 1.27 10.81 -1.41
N VAL A 324 0.13 11.33 -0.95
CA VAL A 324 -1.17 10.65 -1.04
C VAL A 324 -2.08 11.42 -2.00
N ILE A 325 -2.57 10.78 -3.04
CA ILE A 325 -3.58 11.34 -3.95
C ILE A 325 -4.90 10.60 -3.72
N VAL A 326 -5.94 11.34 -3.37
CA VAL A 326 -7.33 10.87 -3.35
C VAL A 326 -8.09 11.60 -4.47
N ALA A 327 -8.80 10.83 -5.30
CA ALA A 327 -9.75 11.36 -6.26
C ALA A 327 -11.07 10.59 -6.14
N GLN A 328 -12.07 11.22 -5.52
CA GLN A 328 -13.40 10.65 -5.33
C GLN A 328 -14.33 10.97 -6.51
N SER A 329 -15.33 10.10 -6.68
CA SER A 329 -16.35 10.21 -7.72
C SER A 329 -17.66 10.63 -7.07
N GLY A 330 -18.41 11.56 -7.65
CA GLY A 330 -19.71 11.97 -7.09
C GLY A 330 -20.85 10.98 -7.32
N ASP A 331 -20.56 9.76 -7.80
CA ASP A 331 -21.57 8.70 -7.94
C ASP A 331 -21.75 7.85 -6.68
N ASP A 332 -20.68 7.71 -5.90
CA ASP A 332 -20.58 6.91 -4.67
C ASP A 332 -19.21 7.24 -4.05
N ALA A 333 -19.20 7.70 -2.81
CA ALA A 333 -18.02 8.05 -2.00
C ALA A 333 -18.47 8.62 -0.65
N ASP A 334 -17.78 8.30 0.44
CA ASP A 334 -17.94 8.98 1.72
C ASP A 334 -16.77 9.97 1.91
N GLN A 335 -15.87 9.78 2.88
CA GLN A 335 -14.83 10.77 3.17
C GLN A 335 -13.54 10.53 2.38
N GLY A 336 -12.86 11.64 2.09
CA GLY A 336 -11.54 11.61 1.49
C GLY A 336 -10.58 10.89 2.43
N PHE A 337 -10.54 11.34 3.68
CA PHE A 337 -9.89 10.73 4.82
C PHE A 337 -10.90 10.62 5.98
N GLU A 338 -11.07 9.44 6.58
CA GLU A 338 -11.78 9.26 7.86
C GLU A 338 -10.77 8.77 8.89
N PHE A 339 -10.70 9.41 10.07
CA PHE A 339 -9.64 9.15 11.03
C PHE A 339 -10.19 8.92 12.45
N ASP A 340 -10.03 7.68 12.91
CA ASP A 340 -10.50 7.20 14.21
C ASP A 340 -9.37 6.84 15.17
N ASN A 341 -9.61 7.02 16.47
CA ASN A 341 -8.95 6.17 17.47
C ASN A 341 -9.74 4.91 17.74
N ARG A 342 -10.95 5.05 18.31
CA ARG A 342 -11.90 3.94 18.46
C ARG A 342 -13.29 4.43 18.87
N SER A 343 -14.29 4.29 18.00
CA SER A 343 -15.68 4.70 18.25
C SER A 343 -16.32 4.11 19.52
N SER A 344 -15.96 2.87 19.89
CA SER A 344 -16.50 2.24 21.11
C SER A 344 -15.92 2.79 22.42
N ASN A 345 -14.74 3.42 22.37
CA ASN A 345 -14.07 4.07 23.49
C ASN A 345 -12.92 4.95 22.98
N ASN A 346 -13.19 6.24 22.88
CA ASN A 346 -12.30 7.22 22.24
C ASN A 346 -10.96 7.39 22.97
N ASP A 347 -10.81 6.92 24.21
CA ASP A 347 -9.61 7.07 25.04
C ASP A 347 -8.73 5.81 25.12
N LEU A 348 -8.93 4.83 24.24
CA LEU A 348 -8.08 3.65 24.19
C LEU A 348 -6.63 4.00 23.83
N THR A 349 -5.71 3.24 24.42
CA THR A 349 -4.27 3.37 24.18
C THR A 349 -3.69 2.10 23.55
N PRO A 350 -2.70 2.18 22.63
CA PRO A 350 -2.18 3.43 22.04
C PRO A 350 -3.27 4.20 21.28
N ARG A 351 -3.24 5.54 21.39
CA ARG A 351 -4.16 6.41 20.65
C ARG A 351 -3.68 6.49 19.21
N SER A 352 -4.59 6.46 18.23
CA SER A 352 -4.23 6.77 16.84
C SER A 352 -3.61 8.16 16.80
N ASN A 353 -2.39 8.25 16.28
CA ASN A 353 -1.64 9.51 16.22
C ASN A 353 -0.60 9.47 15.08
N PRO A 354 -1.04 9.35 13.82
CA PRO A 354 -0.13 9.29 12.69
C PRO A 354 0.37 10.68 12.28
N ARG A 355 1.39 10.68 11.42
CA ARG A 355 1.87 11.90 10.74
C ARG A 355 1.70 11.73 9.23
N ILE A 356 0.94 12.62 8.61
CA ILE A 356 0.63 12.57 7.18
C ILE A 356 1.08 13.88 6.53
N SER A 357 1.83 13.78 5.43
CA SER A 357 2.30 14.95 4.70
C SER A 357 2.15 14.83 3.18
N ASN A 358 2.06 15.96 2.48
CA ASN A 358 2.00 16.00 1.03
C ASN A 358 0.84 15.15 0.49
N PHE A 359 -0.38 15.55 0.83
CA PHE A 359 -1.60 14.89 0.38
C PHE A 359 -2.43 15.82 -0.51
N THR A 360 -3.19 15.24 -1.44
CA THR A 360 -4.10 15.95 -2.34
C THR A 360 -5.40 15.17 -2.42
N ILE A 361 -6.49 15.76 -1.92
CA ILE A 361 -7.83 15.20 -1.91
C ILE A 361 -8.70 16.02 -2.85
N ILE A 362 -9.28 15.35 -3.83
CA ILE A 362 -10.10 15.96 -4.88
C ILE A 362 -11.43 15.21 -4.90
N GLY A 363 -12.50 15.90 -4.50
CA GLY A 363 -13.87 15.38 -4.61
C GLY A 363 -14.57 15.79 -5.90
N GLU A 364 -15.90 15.70 -5.88
CA GLU A 364 -16.78 16.31 -6.89
C GLU A 364 -17.66 17.42 -6.29
N ARG A 365 -17.33 18.68 -6.61
CA ARG A 365 -17.89 19.84 -5.92
C ARG A 365 -19.42 19.87 -5.97
N GLY A 366 -20.05 19.77 -4.80
CA GLY A 366 -21.51 19.82 -4.65
C GLY A 366 -22.25 18.61 -5.24
N ALA A 367 -21.55 17.48 -5.42
CA ALA A 367 -22.18 16.17 -5.54
C ALA A 367 -22.92 15.80 -4.24
N ALA A 368 -23.76 14.78 -4.30
CA ALA A 368 -24.51 14.28 -3.14
C ALA A 368 -23.71 13.25 -2.32
N GLU A 369 -22.65 12.72 -2.92
CA GLU A 369 -21.65 11.84 -2.33
C GLU A 369 -20.31 12.61 -2.36
N SER A 370 -19.20 11.98 -1.97
CA SER A 370 -17.88 12.61 -1.81
C SER A 370 -17.93 13.66 -0.70
N ASP A 371 -18.40 13.25 0.47
CA ASP A 371 -18.84 14.10 1.58
C ASP A 371 -17.73 15.02 2.10
N ASP A 372 -17.02 14.59 3.14
CA ASP A 372 -15.97 15.37 3.79
C ASP A 372 -14.61 15.09 3.18
N GLY A 373 -13.81 16.13 2.99
CA GLY A 373 -12.41 15.94 2.60
C GLY A 373 -11.62 15.19 3.66
N ILE A 374 -11.82 15.54 4.92
CA ILE A 374 -11.16 14.97 6.09
C ILE A 374 -12.16 14.96 7.25
N LEU A 375 -12.43 13.81 7.83
CA LEU A 375 -13.20 13.64 9.06
C LEU A 375 -12.29 13.15 10.18
N LEU A 376 -12.15 13.93 11.25
CA LEU A 376 -11.39 13.56 12.44
C LEU A 376 -12.36 13.24 13.57
N ARG A 377 -12.41 11.99 14.04
CA ARG A 377 -13.40 11.62 15.06
C ARG A 377 -12.89 10.55 16.02
N ALA A 378 -13.78 10.08 16.90
CA ALA A 378 -13.56 8.93 17.76
C ALA A 378 -12.29 9.00 18.64
N GLY A 379 -11.84 10.21 18.99
CA GLY A 379 -10.64 10.43 19.79
C GLY A 379 -9.32 10.28 19.04
N THR A 380 -9.29 10.41 17.72
CA THR A 380 -7.99 10.46 17.03
C THR A 380 -7.14 11.63 17.53
N ALA A 381 -5.83 11.43 17.55
CA ALA A 381 -4.83 12.49 17.45
C ALA A 381 -4.18 12.42 16.05
N GLY A 382 -3.30 13.34 15.69
CA GLY A 382 -2.60 13.24 14.40
C GLY A 382 -2.04 14.56 13.90
N GLU A 383 -1.08 14.47 13.00
CA GLU A 383 -0.42 15.63 12.41
C GLU A 383 -0.52 15.62 10.87
N LEU A 384 -1.21 16.61 10.30
CA LEU A 384 -1.42 16.80 8.87
C LEU A 384 -0.63 18.01 8.36
N TYR A 385 0.21 17.79 7.36
CA TYR A 385 1.11 18.80 6.81
C TYR A 385 1.05 18.89 5.28
N ASN A 386 1.22 20.09 4.72
CA ASN A 386 1.47 20.29 3.28
C ASN A 386 0.37 19.67 2.40
N GLY A 387 -0.89 19.91 2.73
CA GLY A 387 -2.05 19.29 2.08
C GLY A 387 -2.76 20.18 1.07
N ILE A 388 -3.57 19.57 0.22
CA ILE A 388 -4.57 20.24 -0.61
C ILE A 388 -5.89 19.45 -0.51
N VAL A 389 -6.98 20.12 -0.19
CA VAL A 389 -8.34 19.54 -0.12
C VAL A 389 -9.27 20.44 -0.91
N VAL A 390 -9.81 19.93 -2.01
CA VAL A 390 -10.59 20.73 -2.95
C VAL A 390 -11.79 19.97 -3.49
N ASP A 391 -12.82 20.75 -3.82
CA ASP A 391 -13.96 20.29 -4.59
C ASP A 391 -14.71 19.11 -3.97
N MET A 392 -14.73 18.97 -2.65
CA MET A 392 -15.59 18.00 -1.95
C MET A 392 -17.09 18.30 -2.16
N GLY A 393 -17.93 17.29 -1.99
CA GLY A 393 -19.38 17.36 -2.01
C GLY A 393 -19.93 18.27 -0.92
N GLU A 394 -19.41 18.13 0.31
CA GLU A 394 -19.81 18.89 1.49
C GLU A 394 -18.68 19.78 2.04
N GLU A 395 -17.99 19.35 3.09
CA GLU A 395 -16.94 20.10 3.77
C GLU A 395 -15.51 19.71 3.34
N CYS A 396 -14.51 20.57 3.57
CA CYS A 396 -13.13 20.11 3.46
C CYS A 396 -12.63 19.41 4.74
N LEU A 397 -13.12 19.81 5.90
CA LEU A 397 -12.70 19.29 7.20
C LEU A 397 -13.87 19.33 8.18
N ASP A 398 -14.08 18.19 8.83
CA ASP A 398 -14.99 17.99 9.95
C ASP A 398 -14.22 17.40 11.15
N ILE A 399 -14.59 17.80 12.36
CA ILE A 399 -14.01 17.31 13.60
C ILE A 399 -15.14 16.96 14.56
N ASP A 400 -15.17 15.70 14.95
CA ASP A 400 -16.22 15.11 15.76
C ASP A 400 -15.70 14.58 17.09
N ASP A 401 -16.63 14.42 18.04
CA ASP A 401 -16.42 13.92 19.41
C ASP A 401 -15.54 14.79 20.32
N ALA A 402 -16.02 14.97 21.55
CA ALA A 402 -15.31 15.71 22.60
C ALA A 402 -13.86 15.23 22.84
N ALA A 403 -13.60 13.92 22.73
CA ALA A 403 -12.26 13.36 22.94
C ALA A 403 -11.28 13.71 21.81
N THR A 404 -11.76 13.94 20.58
CA THR A 404 -10.93 14.41 19.46
C THR A 404 -10.62 15.89 19.65
N PHE A 405 -11.65 16.67 20.04
CA PHE A 405 -11.48 18.08 20.39
C PHE A 405 -10.52 18.31 21.56
N ASP A 406 -10.42 17.38 22.52
CA ASP A 406 -9.44 17.46 23.62
C ASP A 406 -7.97 17.47 23.12
N GLY A 407 -7.71 16.93 21.92
CA GLY A 407 -6.42 17.00 21.23
C GLY A 407 -6.10 18.37 20.62
N ILE A 408 -7.06 19.30 20.59
CA ILE A 408 -6.85 20.66 20.11
C ILE A 408 -6.27 21.52 21.24
N THR A 409 -4.95 21.68 21.24
CA THR A 409 -4.28 22.58 22.18
C THR A 409 -4.35 24.04 21.70
N LEU A 410 -5.33 24.82 22.19
CA LEU A 410 -5.52 26.25 21.86
C LEU A 410 -4.41 27.21 22.31
N ALA A 411 -3.35 26.70 22.94
CA ALA A 411 -2.17 27.49 23.26
C ALA A 411 -1.14 27.23 22.14
N ASN A 412 -0.50 28.30 21.62
CA ASN A 412 0.64 28.29 20.67
C ASN A 412 1.88 27.49 21.17
N ALA A 413 1.67 26.34 21.78
CA ALA A 413 2.62 25.46 22.40
C ALA A 413 3.08 24.41 21.37
N ARG A 414 4.27 23.89 21.60
CA ARG A 414 4.83 22.78 20.81
C ARG A 414 3.89 21.56 20.91
N PRO A 415 3.84 20.69 19.88
CA PRO A 415 3.03 19.48 19.91
C PRO A 415 3.25 18.70 21.22
N ALA A 416 2.17 18.39 21.93
CA ALA A 416 2.17 17.29 22.88
C ALA A 416 2.05 15.97 22.12
N ALA A 417 2.22 14.84 22.82
CA ALA A 417 2.35 13.52 22.20
C ALA A 417 1.03 12.98 21.58
N GLU A 418 -0.08 13.72 21.61
CA GLU A 418 -1.42 13.32 21.16
C GLU A 418 -2.25 14.55 20.70
N ASP A 419 -1.61 15.55 20.08
CA ASP A 419 -2.31 16.74 19.58
C ASP A 419 -2.86 16.54 18.16
N ILE A 420 -3.88 17.31 17.79
CA ILE A 420 -4.28 17.53 16.40
C ILE A 420 -3.49 18.71 15.83
N ILE A 421 -2.69 18.47 14.78
CA ILE A 421 -1.94 19.49 14.06
C ILE A 421 -2.39 19.52 12.60
N ILE A 422 -2.73 20.70 12.08
CA ILE A 422 -3.06 20.90 10.66
C ILE A 422 -2.31 22.12 10.17
N GLN A 423 -1.27 21.96 9.34
CA GLN A 423 -0.43 23.07 8.90
C GLN A 423 -0.12 23.04 7.41
N SER A 424 -0.08 24.22 6.81
CA SER A 424 0.24 24.39 5.40
C SER A 424 -0.71 23.61 4.48
N VAL A 425 -2.01 23.64 4.79
CA VAL A 425 -3.07 22.98 4.00
C VAL A 425 -3.90 24.00 3.23
N PHE A 426 -4.12 23.73 1.93
CA PHE A 426 -5.03 24.50 1.07
C PHE A 426 -6.44 23.89 1.11
N PHE A 427 -7.44 24.69 1.46
CA PHE A 427 -8.84 24.30 1.55
C PHE A 427 -9.69 25.11 0.57
N ASN A 428 -10.42 24.41 -0.30
CA ASN A 428 -11.43 25.05 -1.14
C ASN A 428 -12.56 24.07 -1.50
N CYS A 429 -13.58 23.96 -0.64
CA CYS A 429 -14.79 23.14 -0.83
C CYS A 429 -16.05 24.05 -0.79
N PRO A 430 -17.28 23.53 -0.97
CA PRO A 430 -18.50 24.33 -0.80
C PRO A 430 -18.57 25.01 0.57
N THR A 431 -18.28 24.24 1.61
CA THR A 431 -17.99 24.67 2.97
C THR A 431 -16.57 24.21 3.29
N ASN A 432 -15.70 25.04 3.86
CA ASN A 432 -14.34 24.55 4.17
C ASN A 432 -14.29 23.79 5.50
N PHE A 433 -15.01 24.29 6.51
CA PHE A 433 -14.95 23.76 7.87
C PHE A 433 -16.38 23.55 8.36
N LYS A 434 -16.70 22.33 8.79
CA LYS A 434 -17.91 22.05 9.56
C LYS A 434 -17.84 22.80 10.89
N ASP A 435 -18.98 23.27 11.35
CA ASP A 435 -19.16 23.73 12.73
C ASP A 435 -20.54 23.23 13.18
N ASP A 436 -20.54 22.21 14.02
CA ASP A 436 -21.75 21.58 14.57
C ASP A 436 -22.29 22.35 15.79
N GLY A 437 -21.71 23.51 16.06
CA GLY A 437 -22.27 24.55 16.90
C GLY A 437 -22.08 24.29 18.38
N ALA A 438 -23.09 23.71 19.04
CA ALA A 438 -23.03 23.49 20.50
C ALA A 438 -22.34 22.18 20.89
N ASP A 439 -22.20 21.27 19.92
CA ASP A 439 -21.54 19.98 20.10
C ASP A 439 -20.00 20.11 19.93
N ASP A 440 -19.56 21.16 19.22
CA ASP A 440 -18.16 21.53 19.08
C ASP A 440 -17.61 22.22 20.33
N LEU A 441 -16.44 21.78 20.79
CA LEU A 441 -15.75 22.42 21.91
C LEU A 441 -14.99 23.68 21.48
N VAL A 442 -14.66 23.80 20.19
CA VAL A 442 -13.96 24.94 19.58
C VAL A 442 -14.51 25.19 18.17
N ASP A 443 -14.51 26.45 17.72
CA ASP A 443 -14.80 26.77 16.31
C ASP A 443 -13.65 26.25 15.43
N VAL A 444 -13.97 25.34 14.49
CA VAL A 444 -12.99 24.65 13.64
C VAL A 444 -12.23 25.65 12.76
N ALA A 445 -12.91 26.68 12.25
CA ALA A 445 -12.27 27.71 11.43
C ALA A 445 -11.26 28.55 12.25
N ASP A 446 -11.60 28.91 13.50
CA ASP A 446 -10.70 29.60 14.41
C ASP A 446 -9.49 28.73 14.79
N PHE A 447 -9.69 27.43 15.00
CA PHE A 447 -8.60 26.47 15.21
C PHE A 447 -7.64 26.46 14.01
N VAL A 448 -8.15 26.19 12.80
CA VAL A 448 -7.33 26.04 11.59
C VAL A 448 -6.67 27.34 11.17
N ASN A 449 -7.36 28.48 11.28
CA ASN A 449 -6.86 29.75 10.75
C ASN A 449 -6.10 30.62 11.77
N ASN A 450 -6.45 30.54 13.06
CA ASN A 450 -5.87 31.41 14.09
C ASN A 450 -4.92 30.69 15.05
N THR A 451 -5.06 29.37 15.23
CA THR A 451 -4.18 28.58 16.10
C THR A 451 -3.07 27.89 15.31
N MET A 452 -3.42 27.33 14.15
CA MET A 452 -2.46 26.71 13.25
C MET A 452 -1.78 27.72 12.31
N ILE A 453 -0.80 27.24 11.54
CA ILE A 453 0.04 28.10 10.69
C ILE A 453 -0.06 27.70 9.22
N ASN A 454 0.06 28.71 8.35
CA ASN A 454 0.18 28.60 6.89
C ASN A 454 -0.98 27.94 6.14
N ASN A 455 -2.11 27.66 6.80
CA ASN A 455 -3.31 27.18 6.12
C ASN A 455 -3.93 28.29 5.24
N VAL A 456 -4.61 27.90 4.17
CA VAL A 456 -5.25 28.81 3.21
C VAL A 456 -6.66 28.32 2.91
N ASP A 457 -7.67 29.11 3.26
CA ASP A 457 -9.10 28.77 3.08
C ASP A 457 -9.88 29.79 2.22
N SER A 458 -9.24 30.90 1.86
CA SER A 458 -9.89 32.06 1.21
C SER A 458 -9.58 32.20 -0.28
N ALA A 459 -8.71 31.33 -0.81
CA ALA A 459 -8.33 31.31 -2.22
C ALA A 459 -9.17 30.30 -3.01
N THR A 460 -9.44 30.60 -4.27
CA THR A 460 -10.05 29.64 -5.20
C THR A 460 -8.98 28.70 -5.72
N ASN A 461 -9.32 27.41 -5.80
CA ASN A 461 -8.39 26.43 -6.34
C ASN A 461 -8.06 26.71 -7.82
N THR A 462 -6.82 26.42 -8.22
CA THR A 462 -6.33 26.62 -9.60
C THR A 462 -5.68 25.37 -10.18
N MET A 463 -5.98 24.21 -9.60
CA MET A 463 -5.41 22.93 -10.00
C MET A 463 -5.84 22.53 -11.42
N THR A 464 -4.95 21.85 -12.14
CA THR A 464 -5.16 21.46 -13.54
C THR A 464 -4.45 20.14 -13.87
N GLY A 465 -4.27 19.82 -15.16
CA GLY A 465 -3.43 18.72 -15.61
C GLY A 465 -4.17 17.38 -15.67
N PHE A 466 -3.48 16.31 -15.27
CA PHE A 466 -4.05 14.95 -15.30
C PHE A 466 -5.13 14.81 -14.22
N ALA A 467 -6.31 14.31 -14.59
CA ALA A 467 -7.37 13.94 -13.66
C ALA A 467 -7.59 12.43 -13.71
N PHE A 468 -7.70 11.77 -12.56
CA PHE A 468 -8.02 10.35 -12.48
C PHE A 468 -9.46 10.07 -12.92
N ILE A 469 -10.40 10.88 -12.44
CA ILE A 469 -11.82 10.81 -12.82
C ILE A 469 -12.08 11.81 -13.94
N SER A 470 -12.76 11.36 -14.99
CA SER A 470 -13.01 12.16 -16.18
C SER A 470 -14.03 13.28 -15.90
N GLY A 471 -13.57 14.53 -15.91
CA GLY A 471 -14.42 15.70 -15.67
C GLY A 471 -14.08 16.42 -14.38
N ASN A 472 -13.39 15.74 -13.46
CA ASN A 472 -12.95 16.31 -12.19
C ASN A 472 -11.70 17.18 -12.38
N THR A 473 -11.40 17.93 -11.33
CA THR A 473 -10.17 18.72 -11.18
C THR A 473 -8.93 17.81 -11.31
N GLY A 474 -7.89 18.33 -11.96
CA GLY A 474 -6.63 17.59 -12.14
C GLY A 474 -5.71 17.71 -10.92
N VAL A 475 -4.74 16.80 -10.80
CA VAL A 475 -3.88 16.69 -9.62
C VAL A 475 -2.71 17.69 -9.60
N VAL A 476 -2.51 18.51 -10.63
CA VAL A 476 -1.36 19.42 -10.72
C VAL A 476 -1.68 20.75 -10.04
N PRO A 477 -0.96 21.13 -8.96
CA PRO A 477 -1.17 22.41 -8.26
C PRO A 477 -0.97 23.62 -9.18
N GLY A 478 -1.89 24.58 -9.09
CA GLY A 478 -1.80 25.86 -9.79
C GLY A 478 -1.13 26.93 -8.95
N ALA A 479 -1.31 28.19 -9.36
CA ALA A 479 -0.68 29.33 -8.69
C ALA A 479 -1.19 29.56 -7.26
N SER A 480 -2.46 29.23 -6.97
CA SER A 480 -3.04 29.36 -5.63
C SER A 480 -2.42 28.36 -4.66
N GLU A 481 -2.34 27.09 -5.07
CA GLU A 481 -1.81 25.99 -4.26
C GLU A 481 -0.30 26.13 -4.08
N GLN A 482 0.44 26.49 -5.14
CA GLN A 482 1.89 26.73 -5.06
C GLN A 482 2.28 27.95 -4.19
N ALA A 483 1.33 28.83 -3.85
CA ALA A 483 1.59 29.96 -2.97
C ALA A 483 1.54 29.58 -1.48
N VAL A 484 1.06 28.37 -1.14
CA VAL A 484 1.07 27.87 0.23
C VAL A 484 2.51 27.70 0.70
N VAL A 485 2.82 28.25 1.87
CA VAL A 485 4.15 28.12 2.46
C VAL A 485 4.23 26.74 3.12
N ALA A 486 4.97 25.82 2.51
CA ALA A 486 5.15 24.47 3.03
C ALA A 486 5.87 24.45 4.40
N THR A 487 5.46 23.52 5.25
CA THR A 487 6.14 23.12 6.47
C THR A 487 7.32 22.19 6.13
N ASP A 488 8.48 22.45 6.73
CA ASP A 488 9.65 21.56 6.68
C ASP A 488 9.39 20.32 7.56
N VAL A 489 8.76 19.32 6.97
CA VAL A 489 8.41 18.06 7.64
C VAL A 489 9.63 17.17 7.89
N ASN A 490 10.70 17.32 7.12
CA ASN A 490 11.96 16.58 7.37
C ASN A 490 12.62 17.03 8.69
N ALA A 491 12.47 18.30 9.08
CA ALA A 491 12.89 18.80 10.38
C ALA A 491 12.03 18.29 11.55
N ILE A 492 10.79 17.84 11.29
CA ILE A 492 9.87 17.26 12.28
C ILE A 492 10.15 15.76 12.46
N ASP A 493 10.27 15.05 11.34
CA ASP A 493 10.67 13.65 11.27
C ASP A 493 11.51 13.40 10.00
N PRO A 494 12.79 12.98 10.13
CA PRO A 494 13.67 12.71 9.00
C PRO A 494 13.20 11.62 8.02
N TRP A 495 12.19 10.83 8.37
CA TRP A 495 11.58 9.87 7.45
C TRP A 495 10.96 10.58 6.24
N PHE A 496 10.34 11.74 6.43
CA PHE A 496 9.71 12.50 5.35
C PHE A 496 10.74 13.02 4.36
N VAL A 497 10.40 12.94 3.07
CA VAL A 497 11.08 13.68 2.02
C VAL A 497 10.83 15.16 2.24
N ASP A 498 11.89 15.96 2.12
CA ASP A 498 11.80 17.42 2.18
C ASP A 498 11.14 17.96 0.90
N ALA A 499 9.81 18.04 0.91
CA ALA A 499 9.00 18.64 -0.15
C ALA A 499 8.65 20.08 0.22
N GLN A 500 9.15 21.03 -0.56
CA GLN A 500 8.99 22.48 -0.34
C GLN A 500 7.70 23.03 -0.98
N TYR A 501 6.64 22.24 -1.00
CA TYR A 501 5.34 22.57 -1.60
C TYR A 501 4.20 21.86 -0.86
N ALA A 502 2.97 22.39 -1.00
CA ALA A 502 1.75 21.73 -0.55
C ALA A 502 1.18 20.83 -1.67
N GLY A 503 0.57 19.72 -1.28
CA GLY A 503 0.06 18.71 -2.18
C GLY A 503 0.98 17.50 -2.35
N ALA A 504 0.46 16.46 -2.99
CA ALA A 504 1.18 15.23 -3.30
C ALA A 504 2.03 15.31 -4.58
N VAL A 505 1.91 16.41 -5.34
CA VAL A 505 2.56 16.63 -6.64
C VAL A 505 3.14 18.04 -6.63
N GLU A 506 4.40 18.22 -7.02
CA GLU A 506 5.03 19.55 -7.04
C GLU A 506 4.44 20.46 -8.13
N ASP A 507 4.48 19.98 -9.37
CA ASP A 507 4.08 20.71 -10.56
C ASP A 507 3.77 19.74 -11.73
N ALA A 508 3.62 20.27 -12.94
CA ALA A 508 3.30 19.46 -14.12
C ALA A 508 4.44 18.50 -14.57
N ASN A 509 5.66 18.68 -14.07
CA ASN A 509 6.80 17.81 -14.35
C ASN A 509 6.93 16.69 -13.32
N ASP A 510 6.27 16.80 -12.17
CA ASP A 510 6.18 15.74 -11.20
C ASP A 510 5.08 14.74 -11.59
N THR A 511 5.51 13.63 -12.17
CA THR A 511 4.62 12.62 -12.76
C THR A 511 4.79 11.25 -12.11
N TRP A 512 5.17 11.20 -10.83
CA TRP A 512 5.44 9.93 -10.12
C TRP A 512 4.24 8.96 -10.14
N TYR A 513 3.01 9.50 -10.23
CA TYR A 513 1.76 8.73 -10.29
C TYR A 513 1.42 8.23 -11.71
N GLN A 514 2.10 8.70 -12.76
CA GLN A 514 1.76 8.35 -14.15
C GLN A 514 2.48 7.09 -14.64
N GLY A 515 1.88 6.41 -15.62
CA GLY A 515 2.46 5.27 -16.33
C GLY A 515 2.30 3.93 -15.63
N TRP A 516 2.11 3.92 -14.30
CA TRP A 516 1.89 2.72 -13.52
C TRP A 516 0.56 2.68 -12.81
N THR A 517 -0.18 3.78 -12.69
CA THR A 517 -1.54 3.77 -12.16
C THR A 517 -2.55 3.40 -13.24
N TYR A 518 -3.67 2.84 -12.81
CA TYR A 518 -4.86 2.61 -13.60
C TYR A 518 -5.76 3.83 -13.62
N ARG A 519 -6.39 4.05 -14.78
CA ARG A 519 -7.47 5.01 -14.98
C ARG A 519 -8.48 4.37 -15.92
N PHE A 520 -9.74 4.31 -15.51
CA PHE A 520 -10.79 3.73 -16.34
C PHE A 520 -10.88 4.43 -17.71
N GLY A 521 -10.96 3.62 -18.77
CA GLY A 521 -11.14 4.11 -20.14
C GLY A 521 -9.88 4.66 -20.84
N GLN A 522 -8.67 4.46 -20.28
CA GLN A 522 -7.39 4.80 -20.94
C GLN A 522 -6.57 3.58 -21.35
#